data_AF-A0A2N3DZX5-F1
#
_entry.id   AF-A0A2N3DZX5-F1
#
_cell.length_a   1.000
_cell.length_b   1.000
_cell.length_c   1.000
_cell.angle_alpha   90.00
_cell.angle_beta   90.00
_cell.angle_gamma   90.00
#
_symmetry.space_group_name_H-M   'P 1'
#
loop_
_entity.id
_entity.type
_entity.pdbx_description
1 polymer ?
#
loop_
_entity_poly.entity_id
_entity_poly.type
_entity_poly.pdbx_seq_one_letter_code
_entity_poly.pdbx_strand_id
1 'polypeptide(L)'
;MTLMLVAGPAEEPVTLGEARAHLRLDATDEDALLGVLVTAARTALEAVTRRAFVTQDWRLLLDDWPAHPIALPLAPVQAVTAVTVAGLDETVTLDEEFYEVDAGGEPPRIAAKRGQAWPLPATMMAGIAIEFTAGYG
;
A
#
# COMPACT_ATOMS: atom_id res chain seq x y z
N MET A 1 -1.47 -7.58 -12.13
CA MET A 1 -1.57 -6.79 -10.87
C MET A 1 -0.26 -6.09 -10.63
N THR A 2 -0.28 -4.77 -10.44
CA THR A 2 0.94 -3.96 -10.19
C THR A 2 0.71 -3.10 -8.97
N LEU A 3 1.64 -3.12 -8.03
CA LEU A 3 1.60 -2.26 -6.84
C LEU A 3 2.58 -1.09 -7.03
N MET A 4 2.09 0.13 -6.86
CA MET A 4 2.87 1.35 -7.04
C MET A 4 2.85 2.18 -5.75
N LEU A 5 4.02 2.63 -5.33
CA LEU A 5 4.15 3.61 -4.25
C LEU A 5 3.73 4.99 -4.77
N VAL A 6 2.75 5.60 -4.12
CA VAL A 6 2.28 6.96 -4.43
C VAL A 6 2.99 7.97 -3.56
N ALA A 7 3.04 7.72 -2.25
CA ALA A 7 3.81 8.50 -1.28
C ALA A 7 4.55 7.57 -0.33
N GLY A 8 5.88 7.74 -0.27
CA GLY A 8 6.74 7.03 0.67
C GLY A 8 6.54 7.49 2.11
N PRO A 9 7.15 6.79 3.08
CA PRO A 9 7.02 7.15 4.47
C PRO A 9 7.71 8.48 4.75
N ALA A 10 7.10 9.32 5.60
CA ALA A 10 7.65 10.62 5.96
C ALA A 10 8.92 10.51 6.81
N GLU A 11 9.06 9.42 7.55
CA GLU A 11 10.19 9.12 8.43
C GLU A 11 10.55 7.64 8.36
N GLU A 12 11.75 7.29 8.82
CA GLU A 12 12.18 5.90 8.93
C GLU A 12 11.68 5.29 10.25
N PRO A 13 11.37 3.97 10.29
CA PRO A 13 10.91 3.30 11.51
C PRO A 13 11.99 3.23 12.61
N VAL A 14 13.25 3.52 12.26
CA VAL A 14 14.37 3.63 13.19
C VAL A 14 15.10 4.93 12.89
N THR A 15 15.25 5.78 13.89
CA THR A 15 15.98 7.04 13.76
C THR A 15 17.50 6.80 13.69
N LEU A 16 18.24 7.75 13.12
CA LEU A 16 19.71 7.69 13.12
C LEU A 16 20.29 7.62 14.54
N GLY A 17 19.65 8.31 15.50
CA GLY A 17 20.07 8.27 16.90
C GLY A 17 19.93 6.87 17.52
N GLU A 18 18.81 6.19 17.27
CA GLU A 18 18.59 4.81 17.72
C GLU A 18 19.56 3.84 17.05
N ALA A 19 19.75 3.97 15.73
CA ALA A 19 20.66 3.13 14.98
C ALA A 19 22.12 3.30 15.44
N ARG A 20 22.56 4.54 15.71
CA ARG A 20 23.89 4.80 16.29
C ARG A 20 24.04 4.20 17.68
N ALA A 21 23.03 4.40 18.55
CA ALA A 21 23.06 3.84 19.90
C ALA A 21 23.16 2.31 19.87
N HIS A 22 22.44 1.65 18.95
CA HIS A 22 22.53 0.21 18.73
C HIS A 22 23.93 -0.23 18.30
N LEU A 23 24.56 0.52 17.40
CA LEU A 23 25.91 0.26 16.88
C LEU A 23 27.04 0.77 17.79
N ARG A 24 26.71 1.49 18.87
CA ARG A 24 27.65 2.16 19.79
C ARG A 24 28.55 3.19 19.09
N LEU A 25 27.94 3.99 18.22
CA LEU A 25 28.61 5.09 17.51
C LEU A 25 28.36 6.41 18.23
N ASP A 26 29.43 7.05 18.71
CA ASP A 26 29.36 8.37 19.36
C ASP A 26 29.45 9.54 18.35
N ALA A 27 30.08 9.30 17.19
CA ALA A 27 30.28 10.30 16.13
C ALA A 27 29.16 10.24 15.07
N THR A 28 29.03 11.31 14.27
CA THR A 28 28.00 11.46 13.23
C THR A 28 28.55 11.37 11.81
N ASP A 29 29.84 11.06 11.64
CA ASP A 29 30.49 11.04 10.31
C ASP A 29 29.90 9.97 9.38
N GLU A 30 29.31 8.91 9.94
CA GLU A 30 28.68 7.83 9.18
C GLU A 30 27.15 7.98 9.03
N ASP A 31 26.55 9.06 9.50
CA ASP A 31 25.08 9.24 9.50
C ASP A 31 24.47 9.11 8.10
N ALA A 32 25.20 9.55 7.06
CA ALA A 32 24.77 9.40 5.68
C ALA A 32 24.70 7.93 5.25
N LEU A 33 25.70 7.12 5.60
CA LEU A 33 25.70 5.68 5.31
C LEU A 33 24.62 4.97 6.13
N LEU A 34 24.50 5.31 7.42
CA LEU A 34 23.51 4.73 8.31
C LEU A 34 22.08 4.98 7.82
N GLY A 35 21.79 6.19 7.32
CA GLY A 35 20.50 6.51 6.71
C GLY A 35 20.17 5.60 5.53
N VAL A 36 21.11 5.42 4.60
CA VAL A 36 20.92 4.52 3.45
C VAL A 36 20.69 3.07 3.90
N LEU A 37 21.42 2.61 4.90
CA LEU A 37 21.27 1.25 5.44
C LEU A 37 19.91 1.05 6.12
N VAL A 38 19.41 2.03 6.86
CA VAL A 38 18.08 1.98 7.47
C VAL A 38 17.00 1.92 6.41
N THR A 39 17.04 2.79 5.39
CA THR A 39 16.09 2.78 4.28
C THR A 39 16.13 1.44 3.52
N ALA A 40 17.34 0.92 3.23
CA ALA A 40 17.51 -0.36 2.56
C ALA A 40 16.95 -1.53 3.40
N ALA A 41 17.21 -1.53 4.71
CA ALA A 41 16.69 -2.52 5.62
C ALA A 41 15.15 -2.47 5.69
N ARG A 42 14.55 -1.28 5.80
CA ARG A 42 13.09 -1.11 5.75
C ARG A 42 12.55 -1.71 4.45
N THR A 43 12.99 -1.24 3.28
CA THR A 43 12.46 -1.70 2.00
C THR A 43 12.62 -3.21 1.80
N ALA A 44 13.75 -3.80 2.23
CA ALA A 44 13.94 -5.25 2.18
C ALA A 44 12.95 -6.00 3.08
N LEU A 45 12.77 -5.54 4.32
CA LEU A 45 11.86 -6.16 5.27
C LEU A 45 10.39 -5.99 4.89
N GLU A 46 9.98 -4.83 4.36
CA GLU A 46 8.61 -4.60 3.87
C GLU A 46 8.28 -5.51 2.69
N ALA A 47 9.25 -5.73 1.78
CA ALA A 47 9.09 -6.65 0.65
C ALA A 47 8.90 -8.11 1.11
N VAL A 48 9.66 -8.56 2.10
CA VAL A 48 9.61 -9.93 2.63
C VAL A 48 8.38 -10.15 3.50
N THR A 49 8.10 -9.24 4.43
CA THR A 49 7.02 -9.37 5.41
C THR A 49 5.66 -8.98 4.87
N ARG A 50 5.63 -8.29 3.71
CA ARG A 50 4.41 -7.70 3.12
C ARG A 50 3.74 -6.74 4.09
N ARG A 51 4.54 -6.09 4.94
CA ARG A 51 4.08 -5.09 5.89
C ARG A 51 4.66 -3.74 5.54
N ALA A 52 3.85 -2.68 5.61
CA ALA A 52 4.32 -1.30 5.62
C ALA A 52 4.62 -0.93 7.08
N PHE A 53 5.85 -0.54 7.37
CA PHE A 53 6.26 -0.25 8.76
C PHE A 53 5.90 1.16 9.20
N VAL A 54 5.91 2.09 8.26
CA VAL A 54 5.50 3.47 8.45
C VAL A 54 4.42 3.78 7.41
N THR A 55 3.55 4.74 7.72
CA THR A 55 2.42 5.12 6.88
C THR A 55 2.87 5.59 5.51
N GLN A 56 2.25 4.99 4.50
CA GLN A 56 2.57 5.13 3.09
C GLN A 56 1.29 5.04 2.26
N ASP A 57 1.26 5.74 1.13
CA ASP A 57 0.16 5.67 0.18
C ASP A 57 0.52 4.82 -1.03
N TRP A 58 -0.39 3.93 -1.39
CA TRP A 58 -0.18 2.92 -2.42
C TRP A 58 -1.34 2.89 -3.41
N ARG A 59 -1.01 2.49 -4.64
CA ARG A 59 -1.98 2.22 -5.70
C ARG A 59 -1.78 0.81 -6.23
N LEU A 60 -2.82 -0.01 -6.17
CA LEU A 60 -2.89 -1.33 -6.79
C LEU A 60 -3.64 -1.23 -8.10
N LEU A 61 -2.98 -1.58 -9.20
CA LEU A 61 -3.55 -1.64 -10.53
C LEU A 61 -3.92 -3.08 -10.90
N LEU A 62 -5.14 -3.25 -11.42
CA LEU A 62 -5.66 -4.53 -11.93
C LEU A 62 -6.11 -4.36 -13.38
N ASP A 63 -5.96 -5.44 -14.16
CA ASP A 63 -6.45 -5.50 -15.54
C ASP A 63 -7.95 -5.82 -15.58
N ASP A 64 -8.43 -6.65 -14.66
CA ASP A 64 -9.83 -7.04 -14.51
C ASP A 64 -10.14 -7.43 -13.05
N TRP A 65 -11.43 -7.52 -12.72
CA TRP A 65 -11.91 -7.92 -11.40
C TRP A 65 -11.77 -9.43 -11.16
N PRO A 66 -11.12 -9.86 -10.07
CA PRO A 66 -11.08 -11.27 -9.72
C PRO A 66 -12.46 -11.78 -9.24
N ALA A 67 -12.72 -13.08 -9.42
CA ALA A 67 -13.96 -13.73 -8.96
C ALA A 67 -14.08 -13.89 -7.42
N HIS A 68 -13.10 -13.40 -6.68
CA HIS A 68 -12.93 -13.56 -5.23
C HIS A 68 -12.51 -12.21 -4.65
N PRO A 69 -12.65 -11.97 -3.33
CA PRO A 69 -12.17 -10.74 -2.70
C PRO A 69 -10.72 -10.44 -3.09
N ILE A 70 -10.45 -9.18 -3.38
CA ILE A 70 -9.13 -8.70 -3.80
C ILE A 70 -8.27 -8.58 -2.55
N ALA A 71 -7.23 -9.40 -2.45
CA ALA A 71 -6.25 -9.27 -1.39
C ALA A 71 -5.38 -8.02 -1.64
N LEU A 72 -5.33 -7.14 -0.65
CA LEU A 72 -4.41 -6.02 -0.67
C LEU A 72 -2.99 -6.53 -0.34
N PRO A 73 -1.99 -6.16 -1.15
CA PRO A 73 -0.66 -6.74 -1.08
C PRO A 73 0.16 -6.34 0.15
N LEU A 74 -0.28 -5.35 0.91
CA LEU A 74 0.41 -4.81 2.07
C LEU A 74 -0.52 -4.73 3.28
N ALA A 75 0.05 -4.91 4.46
CA ALA A 75 -0.62 -4.77 5.74
C ALA A 75 0.23 -3.93 6.72
N PRO A 76 -0.36 -3.39 7.80
CA PRO A 76 -1.78 -3.19 8.00
C PRO A 76 -2.30 -2.11 7.03
N VAL A 77 -3.54 -2.27 6.56
CA VAL A 77 -4.23 -1.24 5.78
C VAL A 77 -4.98 -0.35 6.77
N GLN A 78 -4.81 0.98 6.66
CA GLN A 78 -5.54 1.94 7.48
C GLN A 78 -6.87 2.28 6.82
N ALA A 79 -6.85 2.57 5.52
CA ALA A 79 -8.04 2.91 4.74
C ALA A 79 -7.82 2.62 3.25
N VAL A 80 -8.89 2.25 2.56
CA VAL A 80 -8.97 2.33 1.09
C VAL A 80 -9.52 3.71 0.77
N THR A 81 -8.73 4.53 0.09
CA THR A 81 -9.04 5.96 -0.15
C THR A 81 -9.81 6.18 -1.44
N ALA A 82 -9.61 5.32 -2.44
CA ALA A 82 -10.38 5.36 -3.68
C ALA A 82 -10.37 4.01 -4.41
N VAL A 83 -11.47 3.68 -5.05
CA VAL A 83 -11.55 2.60 -6.04
C VAL A 83 -12.06 3.19 -7.34
N THR A 84 -11.27 3.11 -8.39
CA THR A 84 -11.60 3.69 -9.69
C THR A 84 -11.55 2.65 -10.80
N VAL A 85 -12.43 2.84 -11.79
CA VAL A 85 -12.57 1.97 -12.96
C VAL A 85 -12.57 2.84 -14.21
N ALA A 86 -11.74 2.49 -15.19
CA ALA A 86 -11.72 3.13 -16.48
C ALA A 86 -13.07 2.93 -17.18
N GLY A 87 -13.84 4.00 -17.38
CA GLY A 87 -15.01 4.00 -18.25
C GLY A 87 -14.64 4.31 -19.70
N LEU A 88 -15.64 4.29 -20.59
CA LEU A 88 -15.44 4.56 -22.03
C LEU A 88 -14.99 6.00 -22.28
N ASP A 89 -15.59 6.95 -21.56
CA ASP A 89 -15.32 8.39 -21.72
C ASP A 89 -14.48 8.95 -20.57
N GLU A 90 -14.78 8.54 -19.34
CA GLU A 90 -14.09 8.99 -18.14
C GLU A 90 -13.88 7.85 -17.12
N THR A 91 -12.93 8.06 -16.22
CA THR A 91 -12.71 7.15 -15.09
C THR A 91 -13.82 7.36 -14.06
N VAL A 92 -14.45 6.27 -13.65
CA VAL A 92 -15.52 6.25 -12.66
C VAL A 92 -14.94 5.91 -11.30
N THR A 93 -15.17 6.76 -10.30
CA THR A 93 -14.87 6.47 -8.89
C THR A 93 -16.08 5.78 -8.26
N LEU A 94 -15.85 4.64 -7.61
CA LEU A 94 -16.90 3.91 -6.90
C LEU A 94 -17.13 4.52 -5.52
N ASP A 95 -18.39 4.61 -5.12
CA ASP A 95 -18.78 5.03 -3.77
C ASP A 95 -18.33 4.00 -2.73
N GLU A 96 -17.93 4.45 -1.54
CA GLU A 96 -17.54 3.57 -0.43
C GLU A 96 -18.68 2.62 -0.01
N GLU A 97 -19.94 2.99 -0.28
CA GLU A 97 -21.08 2.12 -0.04
C GLU A 97 -21.12 0.90 -0.98
N PHE A 98 -20.41 0.93 -2.11
CA PHE A 98 -20.39 -0.14 -3.11
C PHE A 98 -19.59 -1.38 -2.67
N TYR A 99 -18.54 -1.16 -1.87
CA TYR A 99 -17.60 -2.19 -1.46
C TYR A 99 -17.45 -2.29 0.06
N GLU A 100 -16.92 -3.40 0.52
CA GLU A 100 -16.55 -3.63 1.92
C GLU A 100 -15.05 -3.92 2.00
N VAL A 101 -14.42 -3.44 3.08
CA VAL A 101 -12.99 -3.59 3.32
C VAL A 101 -12.81 -4.33 4.65
N ASP A 102 -12.12 -5.47 4.60
CA ASP A 102 -11.59 -6.13 5.78
C ASP A 102 -10.12 -5.72 5.95
N ALA A 103 -9.92 -4.57 6.58
CA ALA A 103 -8.59 -3.97 6.79
C ALA A 103 -7.75 -4.70 7.85
N GLY A 104 -8.42 -5.36 8.81
CA GLY A 104 -7.80 -6.09 9.91
C GLY A 104 -7.56 -7.57 9.64
N GLY A 105 -7.93 -8.07 8.45
CA GLY A 105 -7.67 -9.44 8.05
C GLY A 105 -6.23 -9.69 7.60
N GLU A 106 -5.80 -10.95 7.60
CA GLU A 106 -4.49 -11.38 7.10
C GLU A 106 -4.66 -12.38 5.94
N PRO A 107 -4.54 -11.95 4.67
CA PRO A 107 -4.28 -10.58 4.20
C PRO A 107 -5.51 -9.66 4.27
N PRO A 108 -5.30 -8.33 4.33
CA PRO A 108 -6.39 -7.37 4.19
C PRO A 108 -7.04 -7.54 2.82
N ARG A 109 -8.36 -7.33 2.72
CA ARG A 109 -9.09 -7.57 1.47
C ARG A 109 -10.21 -6.59 1.23
N ILE A 110 -10.56 -6.43 -0.04
CA ILE A 110 -11.71 -5.64 -0.50
C ILE A 110 -12.62 -6.52 -1.37
N ALA A 111 -13.92 -6.36 -1.21
CA ALA A 111 -14.94 -7.05 -2.00
C ALA A 111 -16.11 -6.12 -2.31
N ALA A 112 -16.82 -6.36 -3.41
CA ALA A 112 -18.10 -5.70 -3.63
C ALA A 112 -19.09 -6.18 -2.55
N LYS A 113 -19.93 -5.28 -2.02
CA LYS A 113 -20.97 -5.68 -1.07
C LYS A 113 -21.93 -6.68 -1.72
N ARG A 114 -22.54 -7.54 -0.89
CA ARG A 114 -23.51 -8.51 -1.39
C ARG A 114 -24.61 -7.84 -2.22
N GLY A 115 -24.90 -8.42 -3.39
CA GLY A 115 -25.89 -7.90 -4.32
C GLY A 115 -25.36 -6.85 -5.29
N GLN A 116 -24.12 -6.36 -5.11
CA GLN A 116 -23.41 -5.54 -6.09
C GLN A 116 -22.52 -6.41 -6.98
N ALA A 117 -22.33 -5.97 -8.21
CA ALA A 117 -21.40 -6.58 -9.16
C ALA A 117 -20.44 -5.52 -9.67
N TRP A 118 -19.13 -5.78 -9.60
CA TRP A 118 -18.13 -4.83 -10.04
C TRP A 118 -18.37 -4.33 -11.48
N PRO A 119 -18.28 -3.01 -11.73
CA PRO A 119 -18.40 -2.50 -13.10
C PRO A 119 -17.16 -2.90 -13.91
N LEU A 120 -17.38 -3.43 -15.11
CA LEU A 120 -16.29 -3.87 -15.98
C LEU A 120 -15.47 -2.66 -16.49
N PRO A 121 -14.13 -2.73 -16.47
CA PRO A 121 -13.31 -1.69 -17.07
C PRO A 121 -13.48 -1.65 -18.59
N ALA A 122 -13.45 -0.44 -19.16
CA ALA A 122 -13.48 -0.21 -20.60
C ALA A 122 -12.13 -0.49 -21.29
N THR A 123 -11.07 -0.73 -20.52
CA THR A 123 -9.72 -1.05 -21.02
C THR A 123 -9.29 -2.44 -20.56
N MET A 124 -8.50 -3.13 -21.37
CA MET A 124 -8.01 -4.47 -21.06
C MET A 124 -6.78 -4.49 -20.13
N MET A 125 -6.13 -3.35 -19.91
CA MET A 125 -4.90 -3.25 -19.13
C MET A 125 -5.01 -2.10 -18.14
N ALA A 126 -4.65 -2.36 -16.89
CA ALA A 126 -4.66 -1.41 -15.78
C ALA A 126 -5.96 -0.58 -15.70
N GLY A 127 -7.11 -1.20 -16.02
CA GLY A 127 -8.40 -0.53 -16.07
C GLY A 127 -9.02 -0.29 -14.70
N ILE A 128 -8.42 -0.81 -13.64
CA ILE A 128 -8.89 -0.65 -12.26
C ILE A 128 -7.72 -0.14 -11.41
N ALA A 129 -7.98 0.85 -10.57
CA ALA A 129 -7.03 1.31 -9.56
C ALA A 129 -7.67 1.32 -8.17
N ILE A 130 -6.96 0.77 -7.19
CA ILE A 130 -7.32 0.79 -5.78
C ILE A 130 -6.25 1.56 -5.04
N GLU A 131 -6.60 2.72 -4.51
CA GLU A 131 -5.75 3.56 -3.69
C GLU A 131 -6.01 3.26 -2.22
N PHE A 132 -4.94 3.09 -1.46
CA PHE A 132 -5.05 2.78 -0.04
C PHE A 132 -3.82 3.25 0.72
N THR A 133 -4.04 3.56 1.99
CA THR A 133 -2.99 3.93 2.94
C THR A 133 -2.67 2.72 3.82
N ALA A 134 -1.39 2.39 3.97
CA ALA A 134 -0.91 1.26 4.77
C ALA A 134 0.25 1.68 5.68
N GLY A 135 0.32 1.10 6.88
CA GLY A 135 1.35 1.40 7.87
C GLY A 135 0.85 1.42 9.31
N TYR A 136 1.76 1.43 10.28
CA TYR A 136 1.44 1.43 11.72
C TYR A 136 1.33 2.81 12.37
N GLY A 137 1.55 3.91 11.62
CA GLY A 137 1.69 5.27 12.16
C GLY A 137 0.58 6.23 11.75
#